data_AF-A0A442HLW9-F1
#
_entry.id   AF-A0A442HLW9-F1
#
_cell.length_a   1.000
_cell.length_b   1.000
_cell.length_c   1.000
_cell.angle_alpha   90.00
_cell.angle_beta   90.00
_cell.angle_gamma   90.00
#
_symmetry.space_group_name_H-M   'P 1'
#
loop_
_entity.id
_entity.type
_entity.pdbx_description
1 polymer ?
#
loop_
_entity_poly.entity_id
_entity_poly.type
_entity_poly.pdbx_seq_one_letter_code
_entity_poly.pdbx_strand_id
1 'polypeptide(L)'
;MSRSKIKPYVVAAFALLRMLSSTAAASSMSEQRARSKVVAFLKGDPYGQTDAQVARAIKDARLRPQGPAKACTGLAAPAWEFHVVVTTADKDQFDHGVIDGYLALDARSGEFLCGNLPLLD
;
A
#
# COMPACT_ATOMS: atom_id res chain seq x y z
N MET A 1 -70.14 -44.50 -5.25
CA MET A 1 -68.84 -44.47 -4.54
C MET A 1 -67.83 -43.74 -5.42
N SER A 2 -67.54 -42.47 -5.09
CA SER A 2 -66.76 -41.56 -5.94
C SER A 2 -65.30 -41.47 -5.49
N ARG A 3 -64.42 -41.28 -6.47
CA ARG A 3 -62.97 -41.49 -6.45
C ARG A 3 -62.18 -40.41 -5.69
N SER A 4 -61.03 -40.87 -5.19
CA SER A 4 -59.72 -40.20 -5.16
C SER A 4 -59.52 -39.01 -4.21
N LYS A 5 -58.60 -39.19 -3.26
CA LYS A 5 -57.79 -38.12 -2.68
C LYS A 5 -56.34 -38.57 -2.65
N ILE A 6 -55.54 -38.12 -3.60
CA ILE A 6 -54.10 -38.00 -3.45
C ILE A 6 -53.77 -36.55 -3.79
N LYS A 7 -53.22 -35.82 -2.82
CA LYS A 7 -52.56 -34.54 -3.09
C LYS A 7 -51.10 -34.65 -2.62
N PRO A 8 -50.14 -34.46 -3.54
CA PRO A 8 -48.71 -34.54 -3.28
C PRO A 8 -48.20 -33.19 -2.82
N TYR A 9 -47.31 -33.10 -1.83
CA TYR A 9 -46.33 -32.01 -1.80
C TYR A 9 -45.07 -32.46 -1.06
N VAL A 10 -44.05 -32.72 -1.89
CA VAL A 10 -42.63 -32.81 -1.55
C VAL A 10 -42.22 -31.51 -0.85
N VAL A 11 -41.69 -31.57 0.36
CA VAL A 11 -40.96 -30.44 0.96
C VAL A 11 -39.51 -30.87 1.11
N ALA A 12 -38.72 -30.50 0.11
CA ALA A 12 -37.28 -30.59 0.14
C ALA A 12 -36.73 -29.69 1.26
N ALA A 13 -36.12 -30.29 2.27
CA ALA A 13 -35.35 -29.56 3.28
C ALA A 13 -34.03 -29.11 2.66
N PHE A 14 -34.01 -27.91 2.07
CA PHE A 14 -32.79 -27.27 1.61
C PHE A 14 -31.92 -26.92 2.82
N ALA A 15 -30.76 -27.56 2.90
CA ALA A 15 -29.70 -27.26 3.84
C ALA A 15 -29.21 -25.81 3.67
N LEU A 16 -29.49 -24.97 4.66
CA LEU A 16 -28.88 -23.64 4.80
C LEU A 16 -27.43 -23.80 5.27
N LEU A 17 -26.55 -24.16 4.35
CA LEU A 17 -25.11 -24.04 4.55
C LEU A 17 -24.77 -22.55 4.46
N ARG A 18 -24.81 -21.86 5.60
CA ARG A 18 -24.27 -20.49 5.70
C ARG A 18 -22.77 -20.57 5.42
N MET A 19 -22.41 -20.28 4.17
CA MET A 19 -21.03 -20.00 3.81
C MET A 19 -20.56 -18.84 4.67
N LEU A 20 -19.71 -19.15 5.65
CA LEU A 20 -18.89 -18.18 6.35
C LEU A 20 -17.96 -17.59 5.27
N SER A 21 -18.41 -16.53 4.62
CA SER A 21 -17.53 -15.66 3.86
C SER A 21 -16.54 -15.07 4.86
N SER A 22 -15.39 -15.72 5.01
CA SER A 22 -14.22 -15.10 5.62
C SER A 22 -13.90 -13.87 4.77
N THR A 23 -14.41 -12.72 5.17
CA THR A 23 -13.81 -11.44 4.83
C THR A 23 -12.40 -11.51 5.39
N ALA A 24 -11.47 -12.00 4.58
CA ALA A 24 -10.06 -11.73 4.79
C ALA A 24 -9.97 -10.21 4.76
N ALA A 25 -9.93 -9.59 5.94
CA ALA A 25 -9.51 -8.21 6.08
C ALA A 25 -8.15 -8.17 5.37
N ALA A 26 -8.12 -7.58 4.17
CA ALA A 26 -6.90 -7.49 3.40
C ALA A 26 -5.89 -6.74 4.26
N SER A 27 -4.98 -7.50 4.88
CA SER A 27 -4.06 -6.96 5.85
C SER A 27 -3.09 -6.04 5.13
N SER A 28 -2.81 -4.87 5.73
CA SER A 28 -1.72 -4.03 5.28
C SER A 28 -0.43 -4.84 5.27
N MET A 29 0.43 -4.61 4.28
CA MET A 29 1.76 -5.19 4.26
C MET A 29 2.57 -4.76 5.49
N SER A 30 3.50 -5.62 5.89
CA SER A 30 4.45 -5.29 6.95
C SER A 30 5.39 -4.17 6.54
N GLU A 31 5.96 -3.47 7.53
CA GLU A 31 6.96 -2.43 7.30
C GLU A 31 8.15 -2.96 6.47
N GLN A 32 8.62 -4.16 6.76
CA GLN A 32 9.74 -4.77 6.02
C GLN A 32 9.43 -4.93 4.53
N ARG A 33 8.21 -5.38 4.19
CA ARG A 33 7.78 -5.51 2.79
C ARG A 33 7.62 -4.16 2.13
N ALA A 34 7.08 -3.18 2.85
CA ALA A 34 6.95 -1.81 2.37
C ALA A 34 8.33 -1.17 2.11
N ARG A 35 9.28 -1.34 3.03
CA ARG A 35 10.69 -0.90 2.89
C ARG A 35 11.35 -1.52 1.67
N SER A 36 11.20 -2.82 1.46
CA SER A 36 11.74 -3.49 0.27
C SER A 36 11.15 -2.92 -1.02
N LYS A 37 9.84 -2.62 -1.04
CA LYS A 37 9.16 -2.01 -2.19
C LYS A 37 9.66 -0.60 -2.49
N VAL A 38 9.74 0.28 -1.49
CA VAL A 38 10.24 1.65 -1.70
C VAL A 38 11.71 1.66 -2.11
N VAL A 39 12.53 0.76 -1.56
CA VAL A 39 13.93 0.63 -1.98
C VAL A 39 14.03 0.25 -3.46
N ALA A 40 13.22 -0.70 -3.90
CA ALA A 40 13.18 -1.09 -5.31
C ALA A 40 12.67 0.04 -6.22
N PHE A 41 11.67 0.81 -5.76
CA PHE A 41 11.12 1.95 -6.49
C PHE A 41 12.11 3.10 -6.65
N LEU A 42 12.83 3.46 -5.58
CA LEU A 42 13.77 4.58 -5.58
C LEU A 42 15.14 4.25 -6.19
N LYS A 43 15.47 2.98 -6.43
CA LYS A 43 16.82 2.62 -6.89
C LYS A 43 17.15 3.30 -8.23
N GLY A 44 18.24 4.04 -8.24
CA GLY A 44 18.65 4.88 -9.37
C GLY A 44 19.30 6.17 -8.87
N ASP A 45 19.72 7.03 -9.80
CA ASP A 45 20.11 8.39 -9.47
C ASP A 45 18.85 9.24 -9.25
N PRO A 46 18.80 10.15 -8.26
CA PRO A 46 19.82 10.49 -7.25
C PRO A 46 19.80 9.62 -5.98
N TYR A 47 18.84 8.71 -5.83
CA TYR A 47 18.48 8.08 -4.55
C TYR A 47 19.39 6.94 -4.08
N GLY A 48 20.20 6.37 -4.98
CA GLY A 48 21.18 5.34 -4.68
C GLY A 48 21.21 4.22 -5.72
N GLN A 49 22.41 3.77 -6.08
CA GLN A 49 22.66 2.72 -7.07
C GLN A 49 22.46 1.31 -6.51
N THR A 50 22.42 1.17 -5.19
CA THR A 50 22.27 -0.14 -4.51
C THR A 50 21.16 -0.07 -3.48
N ASP A 51 20.52 -1.20 -3.23
CA ASP A 51 19.46 -1.34 -2.23
C ASP A 51 19.91 -0.81 -0.85
N ALA A 52 21.18 -1.06 -0.46
CA ALA A 52 21.74 -0.59 0.80
C ALA A 52 21.94 0.94 0.85
N GLN A 53 22.27 1.58 -0.28
CA GLN A 53 22.37 3.04 -0.34
C GLN A 53 21.00 3.68 -0.16
N VAL A 54 19.99 3.20 -0.90
CA VAL A 54 18.62 3.69 -0.81
C VAL A 54 18.04 3.45 0.59
N ALA A 55 18.26 2.26 1.16
CA ALA A 55 17.80 1.94 2.50
C ALA A 55 18.34 2.89 3.58
N ARG A 56 19.58 3.37 3.44
CA ARG A 56 20.18 4.37 4.35
C ARG A 56 19.62 5.78 4.16
N ALA A 57 19.08 6.09 2.98
CA ALA A 57 18.42 7.37 2.72
C ALA A 57 17.04 7.45 3.38
N ILE A 58 16.37 6.32 3.59
CA ILE A 58 15.06 6.25 4.27
C ILE A 58 15.25 6.46 5.78
N LYS A 59 14.83 7.62 6.28
CA LYS A 59 15.00 8.03 7.68
C LYS A 59 13.85 7.58 8.57
N ASP A 60 12.66 7.47 8.01
CA ASP A 60 11.44 7.08 8.74
C ASP A 60 10.49 6.30 7.82
N ALA A 61 9.68 5.44 8.41
CA ALA A 61 8.62 4.69 7.73
C ALA A 61 7.43 4.55 8.67
N ARG A 62 6.24 5.00 8.25
CA ARG A 62 5.03 4.94 9.09
C ARG A 62 3.82 4.51 8.29
N LEU A 63 3.03 3.61 8.86
CA LEU A 63 1.70 3.31 8.35
C LEU A 63 0.76 4.47 8.73
N ARG A 64 0.22 5.13 7.73
CA ARG A 64 -0.73 6.23 7.87
C ARG A 64 -2.14 5.74 7.55
N PRO A 65 -3.16 6.14 8.32
CA PRO A 65 -4.55 5.99 7.91
C PRO A 65 -4.88 6.94 6.75
N GLN A 66 -6.12 6.89 6.27
CA GLN A 66 -6.66 7.89 5.35
C GLN A 66 -6.57 9.30 5.94
N GLY A 67 -6.46 10.31 5.07
CA GLY A 67 -6.37 11.72 5.44
C GLY A 67 -5.03 12.37 5.09
N PRO A 68 -4.72 13.55 5.68
CA PRO A 68 -3.52 14.31 5.33
C PRO A 68 -2.23 13.55 5.61
N ALA A 69 -1.25 13.70 4.70
CA ALA A 69 0.08 13.12 4.81
C ALA A 69 1.13 14.19 4.48
N LYS A 70 2.40 13.93 4.80
CA LYS A 70 3.52 14.79 4.38
C LYS A 70 3.84 14.58 2.90
N ALA A 71 3.73 13.35 2.42
CA ALA A 71 3.95 13.01 1.01
C ALA A 71 2.85 13.54 0.08
N CYS A 72 1.63 13.73 0.59
CA CYS A 72 0.43 13.92 -0.23
C CYS A 72 -0.57 14.85 0.46
N THR A 73 -1.28 15.69 -0.30
CA THR A 73 -2.36 16.55 0.23
C THR A 73 -3.45 15.75 0.96
N GLY A 74 -3.70 14.51 0.54
CA GLY A 74 -4.56 13.57 1.25
C GLY A 74 -4.48 12.15 0.69
N LEU A 75 -4.59 11.16 1.59
CA LEU A 75 -4.59 9.74 1.28
C LEU A 75 -6.03 9.20 1.24
N ALA A 76 -6.43 8.61 0.11
CA ALA A 76 -7.74 7.97 -0.06
C ALA A 76 -7.82 6.56 0.57
N ALA A 77 -6.68 5.95 0.91
CA ALA A 77 -6.57 4.66 1.59
C ALA A 77 -5.37 4.67 2.56
N PRO A 78 -5.27 3.73 3.51
CA PRO A 78 -4.07 3.60 4.33
C PRO A 78 -2.82 3.40 3.47
N ALA A 79 -1.73 4.08 3.82
CA ALA A 79 -0.50 4.08 3.04
C ALA A 79 0.74 4.00 3.94
N TRP A 80 1.81 3.41 3.43
CA TRP A 80 3.13 3.51 4.03
C TRP A 80 3.78 4.81 3.54
N GLU A 81 3.99 5.75 4.47
CA GLU A 81 4.71 7.00 4.23
C GLU A 81 6.17 6.84 4.64
N PHE A 82 7.08 7.23 3.75
CA PHE A 82 8.53 7.19 3.97
C PHE A 82 9.12 8.58 3.93
N HIS A 83 9.98 8.89 4.89
CA HIS A 83 10.84 10.07 4.84
C HIS A 83 12.17 9.68 4.21
N VAL A 84 12.56 10.38 3.15
CA VAL A 84 13.77 10.08 2.37
C VAL A 84 14.65 11.32 2.35
N VAL A 85 15.89 11.15 2.78
CA VAL A 85 16.90 12.20 2.75
C VAL A 85 18.16 11.70 2.07
N VAL A 86 18.54 12.38 0.99
CA VAL A 86 19.69 12.06 0.15
C VAL A 86 20.59 13.28 0.04
N THR A 87 21.89 13.06 0.17
CA THR A 87 22.90 14.07 -0.18
C THR A 87 23.50 13.71 -1.53
N THR A 88 23.31 14.58 -2.52
CA THR A 88 23.83 14.41 -3.87
C THR A 88 25.28 14.92 -3.96
N ALA A 89 26.00 14.43 -4.97
CA ALA A 89 27.35 14.89 -5.28
C ALA A 89 27.35 16.30 -5.88
N ASP A 90 26.36 16.61 -6.71
CA ASP A 90 26.14 17.95 -7.24
C ASP A 90 25.51 18.84 -6.16
N LYS A 91 26.25 19.88 -5.75
CA LYS A 91 25.86 20.84 -4.70
C LYS A 91 25.09 22.04 -5.24
N ASP A 92 25.13 22.24 -6.55
CA ASP A 92 24.47 23.37 -7.21
C ASP A 92 23.00 23.01 -7.58
N GLN A 93 22.63 21.73 -7.45
CA GLN A 93 21.26 21.25 -7.60
C GLN A 93 20.56 21.01 -6.26
N PHE A 94 19.23 21.07 -6.27
CA PHE A 94 18.39 20.91 -5.07
C PHE A 94 18.76 21.91 -3.95
N ASP A 95 18.38 21.65 -2.70
CA ASP A 95 18.78 22.49 -1.57
C ASP A 95 20.24 22.20 -1.18
N HIS A 96 21.19 22.81 -1.90
CA HIS A 96 22.62 22.65 -1.68
C HIS A 96 23.09 21.18 -1.78
N GLY A 97 22.54 20.46 -2.76
CA GLY A 97 22.75 19.04 -2.95
C GLY A 97 22.10 18.15 -1.89
N VAL A 98 20.99 18.59 -1.30
CA VAL A 98 20.16 17.78 -0.40
C VAL A 98 18.76 17.66 -0.97
N ILE A 99 18.30 16.42 -1.04
CA ILE A 99 16.90 16.07 -1.28
C ILE A 99 16.34 15.62 0.06
N ASP A 100 15.31 16.30 0.54
CA ASP A 100 14.56 15.96 1.74
C ASP A 100 13.07 15.97 1.39
N GLY A 101 12.47 14.79 1.40
CA GLY A 101 11.07 14.66 1.05
C GLY A 101 10.45 13.34 1.47
N TYR A 102 9.22 13.16 1.05
CA TYR A 102 8.34 12.09 1.45
C TYR A 102 7.70 11.44 0.24
N LEU A 103 7.45 10.14 0.35
CA LEU A 103 6.64 9.39 -0.60
C LEU A 103 5.69 8.45 0.13
N ALA A 104 4.59 8.11 -0.52
CA ALA A 104 3.58 7.21 0.00
C ALA A 104 3.34 6.04 -0.96
N LEU A 105 3.32 4.82 -0.42
CA LEU A 105 2.91 3.61 -1.12
C LEU A 105 1.59 3.09 -0.53
N ASP A 106 0.67 2.59 -1.36
CA ASP A 106 -0.55 1.95 -0.88
C ASP A 106 -0.21 0.80 0.09
N ALA A 107 -0.87 0.77 1.24
CA ALA A 107 -0.50 -0.18 2.29
C ALA A 107 -0.83 -1.64 1.94
N ARG A 108 -1.63 -1.91 0.91
CA ARG A 108 -2.00 -3.26 0.48
C ARG A 108 -1.21 -3.70 -0.75
N SER A 109 -1.19 -2.90 -1.81
CA SER A 109 -0.54 -3.24 -3.08
C SER A 109 0.95 -2.87 -3.10
N GLY A 110 1.34 -1.81 -2.39
CA GLY A 110 2.68 -1.22 -2.43
C GLY A 110 2.93 -0.41 -3.69
N GLU A 111 1.85 -0.03 -4.39
CA GLU A 111 1.87 0.87 -5.52
C GLU A 111 2.19 2.29 -5.05
N PHE A 112 2.95 3.03 -5.85
CA PHE A 112 3.23 4.43 -5.60
C PHE A 112 1.94 5.25 -5.69
N LEU A 113 1.64 6.02 -4.66
CA LEU A 113 0.47 6.90 -4.64
C LEU A 113 0.85 8.32 -4.99
N CYS A 114 1.86 8.84 -4.31
CA CYS A 114 2.28 10.23 -4.40
C CYS A 114 3.57 10.46 -3.61
N GLY A 115 4.24 11.57 -3.91
CA GLY A 115 5.42 12.03 -3.18
C GLY A 115 5.80 13.44 -3.61
N ASN A 116 6.66 14.06 -2.83
CA ASN A 116 7.23 15.37 -3.12
C ASN A 116 8.76 15.31 -3.31
N LEU A 117 9.25 14.13 -3.66
CA LEU A 117 10.63 13.92 -4.08
C LEU A 117 10.79 14.27 -5.57
N PRO A 118 11.90 14.90 -5.99
CA PRO A 118 12.14 15.23 -7.39
C PRO A 118 12.43 13.96 -8.24
N LEU A 119 12.23 14.03 -9.56
CA LEU A 119 12.66 12.96 -10.49
C LEU A 119 12.06 11.57 -10.16
N LEU A 120 10.76 11.51 -9.84
CA LEU A 120 10.02 10.27 -9.57
C LEU A 120 9.19 9.78 -10.79
N ASP A 121 9.45 10.38 -11.95
CA ASP A 121 8.71 10.20 -13.22
C ASP A 121 8.76 8.76 -13.77
#